data_AF-Q7P4L6-F1
#
_entry.id   AF-Q7P4L6-F1
#
_cell.length_a   1.000
_cell.length_b   1.000
_cell.length_c   1.000
_cell.angle_alpha   90.00
_cell.angle_beta   90.00
_cell.angle_gamma   90.00
#
_symmetry.space_group_name_H-M   'P 1'
#
loop_
_entity.id
_entity.type
_entity.pdbx_description
1 polymer ?
#
loop_
_entity_poly.entity_id
_entity_poly.type
_entity_poly.pdbx_seq_one_letter_code
_entity_poly.pdbx_strand_id
1 'polypeptide(L)'
;MIKFSTVENLIKTDTYGAQNGGYFELFNRIIVYGSFNYIFGTSSIQNFEIRESIRNWENANVICSWREVNLNLTNTTVSALMTSPTTLSIKSNIVSSGRGTVSYLIIARI
;
A
#
# COMPACT_ATOMS: atom_id res chain seq x y z
N MET A 1 30.34 18.73 -6.75
CA MET A 1 29.36 18.59 -7.83
C MET A 1 28.94 17.13 -7.87
N ILE A 2 27.66 16.81 -7.61
CA ILE A 2 27.16 15.42 -7.64
C ILE A 2 27.05 15.01 -9.12
N LYS A 3 27.56 13.82 -9.47
CA LYS A 3 27.43 13.27 -10.83
C LYS A 3 25.98 12.85 -11.08
N PHE A 4 25.42 13.19 -12.23
CA PHE A 4 24.06 12.77 -12.62
C PHE A 4 23.87 11.25 -12.57
N SER A 5 24.89 10.46 -12.88
CA SER A 5 24.87 8.99 -12.74
C SER A 5 24.70 8.50 -11.30
N THR A 6 25.09 9.30 -10.30
CA THR A 6 24.81 9.01 -8.89
C THR A 6 23.34 9.21 -8.56
N VAL A 7 22.63 10.10 -9.27
CA VAL A 7 21.21 10.39 -9.07
C VAL A 7 20.32 9.37 -9.79
N GLU A 8 20.75 8.82 -10.94
CA GLU A 8 20.03 7.74 -11.63
C GLU A 8 19.95 6.45 -10.78
N ASN A 9 20.94 6.18 -9.94
CA ASN A 9 20.89 5.08 -8.98
C ASN A 9 20.04 5.39 -7.74
N LEU A 10 19.60 6.63 -7.56
CA LEU A 10 18.74 7.03 -6.45
C LEU A 10 17.26 6.86 -6.74
N ILE A 11 16.83 6.76 -8.01
CA ILE A 11 15.42 6.62 -8.37
C ILE A 11 15.25 5.49 -9.38
N LYS A 12 14.56 4.42 -8.98
CA LYS A 12 14.14 3.35 -9.91
C LYS A 12 12.63 3.32 -9.94
N THR A 13 12.02 3.28 -11.12
CA THR A 13 10.56 3.24 -11.26
C THR A 13 10.14 1.97 -11.99
N ASP A 14 8.97 1.44 -11.62
CA ASP A 14 8.30 0.39 -12.38
C ASP A 14 7.94 0.83 -13.82
N THR A 15 7.55 -0.15 -14.61
CA THR A 15 7.20 -0.10 -16.02
C THR A 15 6.06 0.87 -16.33
N TYR A 16 6.14 1.50 -17.51
CA TYR A 16 5.06 2.30 -18.09
C TYR A 16 3.76 1.45 -18.16
N GLY A 17 2.74 1.83 -17.40
CA GLY A 17 1.46 1.10 -17.34
C GLY A 17 1.08 0.50 -15.98
N ALA A 18 1.85 0.74 -14.92
CA ALA A 18 1.57 0.37 -13.52
C ALA A 18 0.35 1.13 -12.90
N GLN A 19 -0.74 1.27 -13.66
CA GLN A 19 -1.98 1.84 -13.15
C GLN A 19 -2.56 0.90 -12.09
N ASN A 20 -2.76 1.43 -10.88
CA ASN A 20 -3.32 0.72 -9.72
C ASN A 20 -2.39 -0.32 -9.06
N GLY A 21 -1.09 -0.32 -9.36
CA GLY A 21 -0.11 -1.05 -8.56
C GLY A 21 1.28 -1.11 -9.18
N GLY A 22 2.30 -1.00 -8.34
CA GLY A 22 3.71 -1.05 -8.74
C GLY A 22 4.64 -0.64 -7.61
N TYR A 23 5.91 -0.39 -7.93
CA TYR A 23 6.88 0.13 -6.97
C TYR A 23 7.83 1.17 -7.60
N PHE A 24 8.49 1.91 -6.72
CA PHE A 24 9.64 2.71 -7.09
C PHE A 24 10.59 2.82 -5.90
N GLU A 25 11.89 2.85 -6.17
CA GLU A 25 12.92 3.06 -5.16
C GLU A 25 13.30 4.53 -5.14
N LEU A 26 13.40 5.14 -3.97
CA LEU A 26 14.03 6.45 -3.78
C LEU A 26 14.73 6.57 -2.44
N PHE A 27 15.87 7.28 -2.40
CA PHE A 27 16.57 7.63 -1.16
C PHE A 27 16.75 6.43 -0.19
N ASN A 28 17.19 5.29 -0.73
CA ASN A 28 17.33 4.02 0.00
C ASN A 28 16.03 3.53 0.67
N ARG A 29 14.91 3.73 -0.02
CA ARG A 29 13.59 3.22 0.33
C ARG A 29 12.99 2.56 -0.90
N ILE A 30 12.22 1.51 -0.68
CA ILE A 30 11.25 1.03 -1.65
C ILE A 30 9.89 1.62 -1.26
N ILE A 31 9.18 2.15 -2.24
CA ILE A 31 7.80 2.55 -2.14
C ILE A 31 6.97 1.63 -3.01
N VAL A 32 6.11 0.82 -2.39
CA VAL A 32 5.18 -0.07 -3.08
C VAL A 32 3.77 0.50 -2.95
N TYR A 33 3.05 0.61 -4.05
CA TYR A 33 1.69 1.14 -4.06
C TYR A 33 0.74 0.20 -4.79
N GLY A 34 -0.54 0.35 -4.52
CA GLY A 34 -1.59 -0.41 -5.19
C GLY A 34 -2.95 -0.22 -4.55
N SER A 35 -3.86 -1.13 -4.88
CA SER A 35 -5.19 -1.15 -4.28
C SER A 35 -5.77 -2.55 -4.18
N PHE A 36 -6.62 -2.77 -3.17
CA PHE A 36 -7.36 -4.00 -2.99
C PHE A 36 -8.86 -3.75 -2.85
N ASN A 37 -9.66 -4.68 -3.34
CA ASN A 37 -11.09 -4.73 -3.04
C ASN A 37 -11.27 -5.27 -1.63
N TYR A 38 -11.80 -4.43 -0.75
CA TYR A 38 -12.10 -4.74 0.65
C TYR A 38 -13.60 -4.99 0.83
N ILE A 39 -13.96 -6.04 1.55
CA ILE A 39 -15.35 -6.38 1.84
C ILE A 39 -15.76 -5.77 3.19
N PHE A 40 -16.81 -4.97 3.23
CA PHE A 40 -17.32 -4.39 4.48
C PHE A 40 -18.18 -5.37 5.28
N GLY A 41 -18.37 -5.10 6.58
CA GLY A 41 -19.28 -5.86 7.43
C GLY A 41 -18.70 -7.20 7.92
N THR A 42 -17.55 -7.62 7.40
CA THR A 42 -16.74 -8.64 8.07
C THR A 42 -16.02 -7.92 9.22
N SER A 43 -16.30 -8.27 10.47
CA SER A 43 -15.65 -7.73 11.67
C SER A 43 -14.14 -8.04 11.77
N SER A 44 -13.52 -8.46 10.67
CA SER A 44 -12.18 -9.03 10.60
C SER A 44 -11.21 -8.17 9.80
N ILE A 45 -9.95 -8.34 10.17
CA ILE A 45 -8.79 -8.00 9.36
C ILE A 45 -8.86 -8.85 8.08
N GLN A 46 -8.61 -8.24 6.93
CA GLN A 46 -8.45 -8.94 5.66
C GLN A 46 -6.98 -8.90 5.23
N ASN A 47 -6.45 -10.05 4.83
CA ASN A 47 -5.07 -10.19 4.39
C ASN A 47 -5.03 -10.20 2.87
N PHE A 48 -4.11 -9.43 2.30
CA PHE A 48 -3.92 -9.29 0.88
C PHE A 48 -2.46 -9.54 0.53
N GLU A 49 -2.21 -10.31 -0.53
CA GLU A 49 -0.86 -10.54 -1.02
C GLU A 49 -0.46 -9.40 -1.97
N ILE A 50 0.68 -8.77 -1.67
CA ILE A 50 1.36 -7.84 -2.56
C ILE A 50 2.35 -8.61 -3.43
N ARG A 51 2.61 -8.09 -4.64
CA ARG A 51 3.50 -8.74 -5.62
C ARG A 51 4.97 -8.68 -5.19
N GLU A 52 5.36 -7.57 -4.58
CA GLU A 52 6.74 -7.32 -4.20
C GLU A 52 7.01 -7.86 -2.80
N SER A 53 8.04 -8.71 -2.67
CA SER A 53 8.55 -9.12 -1.35
C SER A 53 9.40 -8.00 -0.78
N ILE A 54 8.97 -7.43 0.35
CA ILE A 54 9.59 -6.25 0.94
C ILE A 54 10.60 -6.68 2.03
N ARG A 55 11.87 -6.33 1.84
CA ARG A 55 12.89 -6.46 2.88
C ARG A 55 12.65 -5.45 4.00
N ASN A 56 12.94 -5.82 5.24
CA ASN A 56 12.75 -4.98 6.43
C ASN A 56 11.28 -4.51 6.61
N TRP A 57 10.32 -5.33 6.13
CA TRP A 57 8.89 -5.05 6.17
C TRP A 57 8.37 -4.78 7.59
N GLU A 58 9.02 -5.33 8.61
CA GLU A 58 8.69 -5.16 10.03
C GLU A 58 8.76 -3.68 10.45
N ASN A 59 9.55 -2.88 9.74
CA ASN A 59 9.73 -1.44 9.98
C ASN A 59 9.09 -0.57 8.88
N ALA A 60 8.27 -1.16 8.02
CA ALA A 60 7.63 -0.44 6.93
C ALA A 60 6.54 0.48 7.48
N ASN A 61 6.48 1.70 6.95
CA ASN A 61 5.34 2.58 7.16
C ASN A 61 4.28 2.24 6.12
N VAL A 62 3.05 2.01 6.55
CA VAL A 62 1.92 1.77 5.65
C VAL A 62 0.91 2.90 5.79
N ILE A 63 0.59 3.52 4.67
CA ILE A 63 -0.49 4.50 4.55
C ILE A 63 -1.57 3.87 3.68
N CYS A 64 -2.82 3.96 4.11
CA CYS A 64 -3.94 3.49 3.31
C CYS A 64 -5.15 4.41 3.43
N SER A 65 -6.00 4.38 2.41
CA SER A 65 -7.22 5.21 2.35
C SER A 65 -8.25 4.58 1.43
N TRP A 66 -9.51 4.93 1.65
CA TRP A 66 -10.58 4.63 0.70
C TRP A 66 -10.36 5.43 -0.58
N ARG A 67 -10.47 4.74 -1.72
CA ARG A 67 -10.40 5.39 -3.04
C ARG A 67 -11.73 6.07 -3.39
N GLU A 68 -12.85 5.52 -2.94
CA GLU A 68 -14.17 6.05 -3.28
C GLU A 68 -14.50 7.33 -2.50
N VAL A 69 -15.01 8.34 -3.21
CA VAL A 69 -15.32 9.66 -2.64
C VAL A 69 -16.73 9.70 -2.01
N ASN A 70 -17.59 8.70 -2.24
CA ASN A 70 -19.01 8.74 -1.85
C ASN A 70 -19.55 7.38 -1.35
N LEU A 71 -18.90 6.76 -0.36
CA LEU A 71 -19.41 5.48 0.16
C LEU A 71 -20.73 5.64 0.95
N ASN A 72 -21.18 6.86 1.27
CA ASN A 72 -22.30 7.13 2.20
C ASN A 72 -22.13 6.41 3.55
N LEU A 73 -20.88 6.22 3.95
CA LEU A 73 -20.52 5.53 5.19
C LEU A 73 -20.14 6.53 6.25
N THR A 74 -20.67 6.35 7.44
CA THR A 74 -20.23 7.05 8.64
C THR A 74 -19.04 6.32 9.24
N ASN A 75 -18.00 7.05 9.67
CA ASN A 75 -16.82 6.50 10.33
C ASN A 75 -16.04 5.50 9.45
N THR A 76 -15.34 6.01 8.44
CA THR A 76 -14.61 5.26 7.40
C THR A 76 -13.13 5.08 7.73
N THR A 77 -12.80 4.81 8.99
CA THR A 77 -11.40 4.63 9.37
C THR A 77 -10.87 3.33 8.76
N VAL A 78 -9.76 3.43 8.05
CA VAL A 78 -9.03 2.28 7.51
C VAL A 78 -7.58 2.38 7.94
N SER A 79 -7.02 1.24 8.32
CA SER A 79 -5.63 1.11 8.74
C SER A 79 -5.07 -0.17 8.15
N ALA A 80 -3.77 -0.18 7.92
CA ALA A 80 -3.09 -1.34 7.36
C ALA A 80 -1.69 -1.50 7.97
N LEU A 81 -1.19 -2.72 7.98
CA LEU A 81 0.17 -3.04 8.40
C LEU A 81 0.67 -4.27 7.65
N MET A 82 1.98 -4.38 7.48
CA MET A 82 2.62 -5.59 6.94
C MET A 82 2.67 -6.66 8.02
N THR A 83 2.26 -7.89 7.70
CA THR A 83 2.34 -9.06 8.62
C THR A 83 3.36 -10.10 8.17
N SER A 84 3.84 -9.98 6.94
CA SER A 84 4.92 -10.79 6.36
C SER A 84 5.60 -9.96 5.26
N PRO A 85 6.68 -10.44 4.63
CA PRO A 85 7.29 -9.77 3.48
C PRO A 85 6.33 -9.53 2.30
N THR A 86 5.26 -10.32 2.16
CA THR A 86 4.31 -10.25 1.03
C THR A 86 2.86 -10.02 1.45
N THR A 87 2.56 -10.02 2.74
CA THR A 87 1.18 -9.93 3.22
C THR A 87 0.89 -8.57 3.87
N LEU A 88 -0.08 -7.85 3.29
CA LEU A 88 -0.64 -6.63 3.85
C LEU A 88 -1.98 -6.93 4.52
N SER A 89 -2.07 -6.67 5.81
CA SER A 89 -3.30 -6.82 6.59
C SER A 89 -4.01 -5.47 6.71
N ILE A 90 -5.27 -5.42 6.29
CA ILE A 90 -6.10 -4.21 6.30
C ILE A 90 -7.25 -4.41 7.28
N LYS A 91 -7.52 -3.38 8.09
CA LYS A 91 -8.64 -3.31 9.01
C LYS A 91 -9.45 -2.05 8.75
N SER A 92 -10.77 -2.22 8.69
CA SER A 92 -11.75 -1.14 8.66
C SER A 92 -12.72 -1.25 9.85
N ASN A 93 -13.27 -0.13 10.29
CA ASN A 93 -14.35 -0.10 11.27
C ASN A 93 -15.76 0.02 10.64
N ILE A 94 -15.87 -0.07 9.31
CA ILE A 94 -17.15 -0.07 8.60
C ILE A 94 -17.91 -1.37 8.93
N VAL A 95 -19.07 -1.23 9.56
CA VAL A 95 -19.93 -2.34 9.99
C VAL A 95 -21.03 -2.71 8.99
N SER A 96 -21.40 -1.79 8.10
CA SER A 96 -22.38 -2.07 7.04
C SER A 96 -21.82 -3.08 6.04
N SER A 97 -22.67 -3.91 5.44
CA SER A 97 -22.26 -4.79 4.35
C SER A 97 -21.99 -3.97 3.07
N GLY A 98 -21.03 -4.43 2.27
CA GLY A 98 -20.68 -3.78 1.01
C GLY A 98 -19.26 -4.08 0.57
N ARG A 99 -18.77 -3.31 -0.40
CA ARG A 99 -17.41 -3.39 -0.92
C ARG A 99 -16.87 -2.00 -1.20
N GLY A 100 -15.57 -1.83 -1.04
CA GLY A 100 -14.85 -0.62 -1.44
C GLY A 100 -13.40 -0.94 -1.77
N THR A 101 -12.70 0.04 -2.29
CA THR A 101 -11.33 -0.09 -2.76
C THR A 101 -10.43 0.66 -1.80
N VAL A 102 -9.49 -0.06 -1.20
CA VAL A 102 -8.45 0.56 -0.37
C VAL A 102 -7.21 0.74 -1.22
N SER A 103 -6.77 1.98 -1.39
CA SER A 103 -5.44 2.29 -1.91
C SER A 103 -4.41 2.27 -0.79
N TYR A 104 -3.21 1.79 -1.08
CA TYR A 104 -2.11 1.71 -0.12
C TYR A 104 -0.80 2.28 -0.68
N LEU A 105 0.06 2.70 0.24
CA LEU A 105 1.45 3.05 0.03
C LEU A 105 2.27 2.42 1.16
N ILE A 106 3.23 1.56 0.82
CA ILE A 106 4.16 0.92 1.75
C ILE A 106 5.53 1.53 1.52
N ILE A 107 6.17 2.01 2.59
CA ILE A 107 7.48 2.65 2.55
C ILE A 107 8.41 1.87 3.46
N ALA A 108 9.39 1.17 2.89
CA ALA A 108 10.35 0.35 3.63
C ALA A 108 11.80 0.74 3.30
N ARG A 109 12.73 0.45 4.22
CA ARG A 109 14.17 0.66 3.99
C ARG A 109 14.75 -0.48 3.16
N ILE A 110 15.59 -0.16 2.19
CA ILE A 110 16.39 -1.13 1.42
C ILE A 110 17.74 -1.35 2.10
#